data_AF-A0A443SJN0-F1
#
_entry.id   AF-A0A443SJN0-F1
#
_cell.length_a   1.000
_cell.length_b   1.000
_cell.length_c   1.000
_cell.angle_alpha   90.00
_cell.angle_beta   90.00
_cell.angle_gamma   90.00
#
_symmetry.space_group_name_H-M   'P 1'
#
loop_
_entity.id
_entity.type
_entity.pdbx_description
1 polymer ?
#
loop_
_entity_poly.entity_id
_entity_poly.type
_entity_poly.pdbx_seq_one_letter_code
_entity_poly.pdbx_strand_id
1 'polypeptide(L)'
;MNIFVFSLLFLLYFNSNYLLLCSNLYKSNATNMTFFQTALDTDDKIHMFWSIDYKAELVTIELRLNVPDDKLWFAVGFSAYGQITNADLCILWMDKKLNTHFDDISTDDDGFVTEDNHNDCQLMKLKRKGSVTRFVFQRKFDTCEPGDYVIEDGTNCIVYAIGSGTLNHIYGLRLNKYNHGFQRVHLLKTLTPEVTFPDDTRVLDIVHDKVHVPNTDTTYWCKLHLLPAELVRKQHIIQYEAVIQPGSEGLVHHMEVFHCEVAAEITLPDWDGSCFDKTMPDILHNCKRVLAAWALGAGPFSYPEVAGLPFGGHNYSRYVMLEVHYNNPDLKAGVIDSSGVRLYYTSTLRKYDVGILEIGLEYTDKNSIPPKQAAFALSGYCVSECSRAGLPPDGITIFASQLHTHLTGIRVYTRHVREGKELDELNRDNYYSTHFQEIRILKRPVHFVPGDALINVCEYDTQLRENITLGGYGIKDEMCVNYMHYYPKTTLEVCKSSVDSQVLSNYFEYMNKYEGQATSKNKSVSENYLSIKWTPYTTKFLHTLYNRAPLSMQCNQSSGERFPGFWNGIPPTPIYEPLKPKERNCNSVL
;
A
#
# COMPACT_ATOMS: atom_id res chain seq x y z
N MET A 1 39.90 -64.68 7.88
CA MET A 1 40.36 -64.00 6.65
C MET A 1 39.25 -63.04 6.27
N ASN A 2 39.23 -61.89 6.93
CA ASN A 2 39.65 -60.58 6.38
C ASN A 2 38.48 -59.95 5.60
N ILE A 3 38.10 -58.68 5.74
CA ILE A 3 38.40 -57.53 6.61
C ILE A 3 37.63 -56.39 5.87
N PHE A 4 36.86 -55.56 6.59
CA PHE A 4 36.43 -54.19 6.21
C PHE A 4 35.53 -54.06 4.95
N VAL A 5 34.41 -53.34 4.96
CA VAL A 5 34.29 -51.91 5.24
C VAL A 5 32.91 -51.59 5.81
N PHE A 6 32.97 -50.84 6.91
CA PHE A 6 31.89 -50.17 7.62
C PHE A 6 31.42 -48.90 6.88
N SER A 7 30.19 -48.48 7.17
CA SER A 7 29.69 -47.09 7.07
C SER A 7 29.24 -46.58 5.71
N LEU A 8 27.93 -46.66 5.40
CA LEU A 8 27.13 -45.55 4.82
C LEU A 8 25.62 -45.91 4.62
N LEU A 9 24.90 -46.36 5.66
CA LEU A 9 23.47 -46.69 5.54
C LEU A 9 22.62 -46.25 6.74
N PHE A 10 22.95 -45.11 7.36
CA PHE A 10 22.20 -44.54 8.49
C PHE A 10 21.94 -43.02 8.36
N LEU A 11 21.77 -42.51 7.14
CA LEU A 11 21.55 -41.08 6.86
C LEU A 11 20.44 -40.83 5.82
N LEU A 12 19.35 -41.61 5.86
CA LEU A 12 18.17 -41.41 4.98
C LEU A 12 16.84 -41.57 5.72
N TYR A 13 16.75 -41.08 6.97
CA TYR A 13 15.50 -41.07 7.74
C TYR A 13 15.23 -39.76 8.48
N PHE A 14 15.68 -38.62 7.94
CA PHE A 14 15.24 -37.29 8.37
C PHE A 14 15.26 -36.35 7.17
N ASN A 15 14.09 -36.15 6.53
CA ASN A 15 13.69 -34.94 5.79
C ASN A 15 12.47 -35.22 4.89
N SER A 16 11.34 -35.56 5.50
CA SER A 16 10.04 -35.45 4.84
C SER A 16 8.97 -35.27 5.92
N ASN A 17 8.79 -34.03 6.34
CA ASN A 17 7.65 -33.58 7.16
C ASN A 17 7.38 -32.08 6.92
N TYR A 18 7.47 -31.66 5.66
CA TYR A 18 6.79 -30.48 5.15
C TYR A 18 5.72 -31.01 4.20
N LEU A 19 4.46 -30.58 4.38
CA LEU A 19 3.23 -31.11 3.79
C LEU A 19 2.61 -32.31 4.54
N LEU A 20 1.94 -32.03 5.66
CA LEU A 20 0.67 -32.67 6.07
C LEU A 20 0.35 -32.21 7.49
N LEU A 21 -0.54 -31.21 7.62
CA LEU A 21 -1.48 -31.00 8.75
C LEU A 21 -2.30 -29.71 8.55
N CYS A 22 -2.98 -29.62 7.39
CA CYS A 22 -4.24 -28.89 7.26
C CYS A 22 -5.34 -29.92 7.02
N SER A 23 -5.68 -30.69 8.05
CA SER A 23 -6.87 -31.53 8.07
C SER A 23 -7.04 -32.12 9.46
N ASN A 24 -7.67 -31.34 10.34
CA ASN A 24 -8.51 -31.84 11.44
C ASN A 24 -9.16 -30.63 12.16
N LEU A 25 -9.86 -29.83 11.37
CA LEU A 25 -10.87 -28.90 11.84
C LEU A 25 -12.17 -29.31 11.14
N TYR A 26 -13.15 -29.73 11.94
CA TYR A 26 -14.56 -29.90 11.60
C TYR A 26 -14.91 -30.66 10.30
N LYS A 27 -15.35 -31.91 10.48
CA LYS A 27 -16.27 -32.57 9.52
C LYS A 27 -17.63 -31.88 9.57
N SER A 28 -17.73 -30.73 8.90
CA SER A 28 -18.99 -30.17 8.39
C SER A 28 -18.62 -29.19 7.28
N ASN A 29 -18.85 -29.58 6.02
CA ASN A 29 -18.70 -28.77 4.80
C ASN A 29 -17.58 -27.71 4.87
N ALA A 30 -16.32 -28.16 4.76
CA ALA A 30 -15.19 -27.25 4.58
C ALA A 30 -15.32 -26.53 3.23
N THR A 31 -15.90 -25.34 3.25
CA THR A 31 -15.51 -24.28 2.31
C THR A 31 -13.99 -24.15 2.40
N ASN A 32 -13.29 -24.24 1.26
CA ASN A 32 -11.86 -23.93 1.17
C ASN A 32 -11.65 -22.51 1.75
N MET A 33 -11.21 -22.41 3.01
CA MET A 33 -10.89 -21.13 3.61
C MET A 33 -9.54 -20.69 3.06
N THR A 34 -9.53 -19.55 2.37
CA THR A 34 -8.30 -18.88 1.97
C THR A 34 -7.65 -18.27 3.21
N PHE A 35 -6.36 -18.55 3.41
CA PHE A 35 -5.56 -17.98 4.49
C PHE A 35 -4.47 -17.09 3.89
N PHE A 36 -4.17 -16.02 4.60
CA PHE A 36 -3.06 -15.12 4.33
C PHE A 36 -2.04 -15.22 5.45
N GLN A 37 -0.81 -14.79 5.22
CA GLN A 37 0.27 -14.93 6.20
C GLN A 37 1.31 -13.81 6.09
N THR A 38 2.01 -13.55 7.18
CA THR A 38 3.16 -12.64 7.23
C THR A 38 4.01 -12.86 8.47
N ALA A 39 5.31 -12.58 8.38
CA ALA A 39 6.14 -12.32 9.55
C ALA A 39 5.74 -10.97 10.19
N LEU A 40 5.79 -10.89 11.53
CA LEU A 40 5.61 -9.63 12.27
C LEU A 40 6.96 -9.04 12.72
N ASP A 41 7.99 -9.87 12.86
CA ASP A 41 9.35 -9.46 13.21
C ASP A 41 10.36 -9.82 12.10
N THR A 42 11.50 -9.13 12.12
CA THR A 42 12.55 -9.24 11.09
C THR A 42 13.24 -10.62 11.05
N ASP A 43 13.11 -11.43 12.11
CA ASP A 43 13.67 -12.79 12.22
C ASP A 43 12.64 -13.91 11.95
N ASP A 44 11.38 -13.55 11.68
CA ASP A 44 10.26 -14.48 11.55
C ASP A 44 10.09 -15.43 12.77
N LYS A 45 10.32 -14.90 13.98
CA LYS A 45 10.00 -15.62 15.23
C LYS A 45 8.53 -15.49 15.58
N ILE A 46 7.86 -14.47 15.07
CA ILE A 46 6.46 -14.14 15.29
C ILE A 46 5.79 -14.15 13.92
N HIS A 47 5.14 -15.26 13.58
CA HIS A 47 4.44 -15.41 12.31
C HIS A 47 2.93 -15.34 12.50
N MET A 48 2.26 -14.52 11.71
CA MET A 48 0.82 -14.33 11.71
C MET A 48 0.18 -14.98 10.48
N PHE A 49 -0.93 -15.69 10.70
CA PHE A 49 -1.83 -16.16 9.66
C PHE A 49 -3.22 -15.55 9.93
N TRP A 50 -3.97 -15.22 8.89
CA TRP A 50 -5.35 -14.77 9.09
C TRP A 50 -6.29 -15.23 7.99
N SER A 51 -7.58 -15.21 8.31
CA SER A 51 -8.70 -15.45 7.38
C SER A 51 -9.84 -14.49 7.70
N ILE A 52 -10.69 -14.24 6.70
CA ILE A 52 -11.70 -13.19 6.73
C ILE A 52 -13.07 -13.82 6.46
N ASP A 53 -14.05 -13.51 7.31
CA ASP A 53 -15.46 -13.80 7.06
C ASP A 53 -16.22 -12.48 6.88
N TYR A 54 -16.47 -12.10 5.62
CA TYR A 54 -17.20 -10.88 5.29
C TYR A 54 -18.68 -10.93 5.67
N LYS A 55 -19.28 -12.12 5.82
CA LYS A 55 -20.68 -12.24 6.20
C LYS A 55 -20.85 -12.06 7.70
N ALA A 56 -19.92 -12.59 8.48
CA ALA A 56 -19.87 -12.41 9.93
C ALA A 56 -19.14 -11.13 10.37
N GLU A 57 -18.50 -10.41 9.43
CA GLU A 57 -17.64 -9.25 9.70
C GLU A 57 -16.55 -9.57 10.74
N LEU A 58 -15.84 -10.68 10.53
CA LEU A 58 -14.89 -11.26 11.49
C LEU A 58 -13.52 -11.55 10.85
N VAL A 59 -12.45 -11.27 11.58
CA VAL A 59 -11.10 -11.76 11.29
C VAL A 59 -10.75 -12.87 12.29
N THR A 60 -10.25 -13.99 11.77
CA THR A 60 -9.64 -15.05 12.59
C THR A 60 -8.13 -15.01 12.40
N ILE A 61 -7.40 -14.79 13.49
CA ILE A 61 -5.94 -14.65 13.50
C ILE A 61 -5.32 -15.83 14.23
N GLU A 62 -4.33 -16.45 13.60
CA GLU A 62 -3.44 -17.43 14.22
C GLU A 62 -2.03 -16.85 14.33
N LEU A 63 -1.45 -16.94 15.52
CA LEU A 63 -0.07 -16.57 15.76
C LEU A 63 0.78 -17.79 16.10
N ARG A 64 2.00 -17.80 15.56
CA ARG A 64 3.04 -18.80 15.85
C ARG A 64 4.26 -18.07 16.37
N LEU A 65 4.52 -18.25 17.66
CA LEU A 65 5.66 -17.67 18.37
C LEU A 65 6.73 -18.75 18.55
N ASN A 66 7.88 -18.59 17.92
CA ASN A 66 9.05 -19.44 18.08
C ASN A 66 10.05 -18.79 19.03
N VAL A 67 9.70 -18.77 20.31
CA VAL A 67 10.44 -18.11 21.39
C VAL A 67 10.67 -19.13 22.52
N PRO A 68 11.91 -19.30 23.01
CA PRO A 68 12.25 -20.33 24.00
C PRO A 68 11.81 -19.97 25.42
N ASP A 69 10.52 -19.68 25.61
CA ASP A 69 9.89 -19.41 26.90
C ASP A 69 8.43 -19.92 26.89
N ASP A 70 8.13 -20.97 27.65
CA ASP A 70 6.78 -21.55 27.72
C ASP A 70 5.82 -20.75 28.61
N LYS A 71 6.33 -19.71 29.30
CA LYS A 71 5.60 -18.84 30.22
C LYS A 71 5.57 -17.39 29.76
N LEU A 72 5.96 -17.10 28.51
CA LEU A 72 5.87 -15.76 27.95
C LEU A 72 4.44 -15.23 27.99
N TRP A 73 4.33 -13.90 28.03
CA TRP A 73 3.11 -13.19 27.66
C TRP A 73 3.31 -12.49 26.31
N PHE A 74 2.21 -12.35 25.56
CA PHE A 74 2.21 -11.77 24.22
C PHE A 74 0.97 -10.93 24.03
N ALA A 75 1.15 -9.64 23.75
CA ALA A 75 0.10 -8.72 23.35
C ALA A 75 0.14 -8.51 21.84
N VAL A 76 -1.03 -8.46 21.21
CA VAL A 76 -1.19 -8.22 19.77
C VAL A 76 -2.49 -7.52 19.48
N GLY A 77 -2.47 -6.59 18.54
CA GLY A 77 -3.67 -5.93 18.06
C GLY A 77 -3.35 -4.86 17.06
N PHE A 78 -3.96 -3.69 17.21
CA PHE A 78 -4.04 -2.68 16.17
C PHE A 78 -3.80 -1.29 16.74
N SER A 79 -3.21 -0.43 15.91
CA SER A 79 -3.16 1.01 16.19
C SER A 79 -3.18 1.79 14.88
N ALA A 80 -3.38 3.11 14.96
CA ALA A 80 -3.51 3.95 13.78
C ALA A 80 -2.26 3.92 12.89
N TYR A 81 -1.07 4.08 13.47
CA TYR A 81 0.19 4.21 12.71
C TYR A 81 1.33 3.32 13.22
N GLY A 82 1.02 2.28 14.00
CA GLY A 82 1.97 1.28 14.46
C GLY A 82 2.61 1.56 15.83
N GLN A 83 2.18 2.61 16.53
CA GLN A 83 2.62 2.84 17.91
C GLN A 83 1.97 1.82 18.85
N ILE A 84 2.71 1.35 19.85
CA ILE A 84 2.18 0.49 20.93
C ILE A 84 1.41 1.27 22.00
N THR A 85 1.44 2.61 21.94
CA THR A 85 0.64 3.55 22.73
C THR A 85 -0.66 3.86 22.01
N ASN A 86 -1.78 4.09 22.73
CA ASN A 86 -3.10 4.26 22.12
C ASN A 86 -3.44 3.11 21.17
N ALA A 87 -3.09 1.90 21.60
CA ALA A 87 -3.32 0.67 20.85
C ALA A 87 -4.44 -0.14 21.51
N ASP A 88 -5.15 -0.87 20.68
CA ASP A 88 -6.21 -1.81 21.02
C ASP A 88 -5.63 -3.21 20.80
N LEU A 89 -5.55 -4.02 21.85
CA LEU A 89 -4.75 -5.24 21.88
C LEU A 89 -5.46 -6.37 22.63
N CYS A 90 -5.26 -7.59 22.17
CA CYS A 90 -5.49 -8.80 22.95
C CYS A 90 -4.19 -9.26 23.61
N ILE A 91 -4.20 -9.59 24.90
CA ILE A 91 -3.02 -10.10 25.62
C ILE A 91 -3.20 -11.54 26.10
N LEU A 92 -2.34 -12.43 25.62
CA LEU A 92 -2.16 -13.78 26.15
C LEU A 92 -1.12 -13.75 27.27
N TRP A 93 -1.49 -14.16 28.48
CA TRP A 93 -0.55 -14.21 29.60
C TRP A 93 -0.85 -15.34 30.57
N MET A 94 0.03 -15.52 31.55
CA MET A 94 -0.10 -16.55 32.57
C MET A 94 0.13 -15.95 33.96
N ASP A 95 -0.76 -16.24 34.89
CA ASP A 95 -0.64 -15.77 36.27
C ASP A 95 0.40 -16.57 37.09
N LYS A 96 0.68 -16.15 38.32
CA LYS A 96 1.58 -16.87 39.23
C LYS A 96 1.12 -18.28 39.61
N LYS A 97 -0.17 -18.58 39.45
CA LYS A 97 -0.77 -19.91 39.67
C LYS A 97 -0.73 -20.78 38.40
N LEU A 98 -0.14 -20.28 37.32
CA LEU A 98 -0.05 -20.91 36.01
C LEU A 98 -1.39 -21.02 35.26
N ASN A 99 -2.40 -20.24 35.64
CA ASN A 99 -3.61 -20.12 34.83
C ASN A 99 -3.32 -19.24 33.63
N THR A 100 -3.81 -19.64 32.46
CA THR A 100 -3.72 -18.86 31.23
C THR A 100 -4.93 -17.94 31.12
N HIS A 101 -4.67 -16.70 30.74
CA HIS A 101 -5.67 -15.66 30.53
C HIS A 101 -5.51 -15.08 29.11
N PHE A 102 -6.61 -14.58 28.55
CA PHE A 102 -6.63 -13.90 27.26
C PHE A 102 -7.64 -12.76 27.36
N ASP A 103 -7.10 -11.57 27.56
CA ASP A 103 -7.88 -10.40 27.92
C ASP A 103 -7.77 -9.34 26.84
N ASP A 104 -8.84 -8.58 26.70
CA ASP A 104 -8.89 -7.40 25.87
C ASP A 104 -8.36 -6.20 26.65
N ILE A 105 -7.46 -5.46 26.02
CA ILE A 105 -6.75 -4.36 26.66
C ILE A 105 -6.54 -3.21 25.68
N SER A 106 -6.43 -2.03 26.25
CA SER A 106 -5.94 -0.84 25.55
C SER A 106 -4.66 -0.31 26.19
N THR A 107 -3.93 0.54 25.47
CA THR A 107 -2.82 1.29 26.04
C THR A 107 -3.06 2.79 25.98
N ASP A 108 -2.60 3.51 27.00
CA ASP A 108 -2.63 4.98 27.00
C ASP A 108 -1.46 5.61 26.21
N ASP A 109 -1.38 6.94 26.23
CA ASP A 109 -0.31 7.75 25.63
C ASP A 109 1.10 7.38 26.14
N ASP A 110 1.19 6.85 27.36
CA ASP A 110 2.44 6.44 28.02
C ASP A 110 2.76 4.95 27.81
N GLY A 111 1.84 4.19 27.23
CA GLY A 111 1.94 2.76 26.95
C GLY A 111 1.54 1.87 28.12
N PHE A 112 0.84 2.41 29.13
CA PHE A 112 0.30 1.62 30.23
C PHE A 112 -0.96 0.89 29.80
N VAL A 113 -1.07 -0.38 30.22
CA VAL A 113 -2.21 -1.24 29.97
C VAL A 113 -3.40 -0.84 30.84
N THR A 114 -4.53 -0.62 30.17
CA THR A 114 -5.87 -0.51 30.74
C THR A 114 -6.71 -1.70 30.31
N GLU A 115 -7.47 -2.28 31.24
CA GLU A 115 -8.41 -3.36 30.93
C GLU A 115 -9.65 -2.76 30.27
N ASP A 116 -10.11 -3.40 29.21
CA ASP A 116 -11.33 -2.95 28.55
C ASP A 116 -12.59 -3.42 29.28
N ASN A 117 -13.69 -2.68 29.13
CA ASN A 117 -14.95 -2.98 29.80
C ASN A 117 -15.69 -4.16 29.13
N HIS A 118 -15.36 -4.45 27.87
CA HIS A 118 -15.83 -5.61 27.12
C HIS A 118 -14.63 -6.44 26.64
N ASN A 119 -14.84 -7.74 26.42
CA ASN A 119 -13.78 -8.59 25.88
C ASN A 119 -14.15 -8.99 24.45
N ASP A 120 -13.64 -8.23 23.47
CA ASP A 120 -13.79 -8.50 22.04
C ASP A 120 -12.77 -9.51 21.51
N CYS A 121 -11.82 -9.92 22.35
CA CYS A 121 -10.76 -10.86 22.09
C CYS A 121 -11.15 -12.30 22.43
N GLN A 122 -11.67 -13.06 21.45
CA GLN A 122 -12.12 -14.44 21.69
C GLN A 122 -11.00 -15.46 21.43
N LEU A 123 -10.42 -16.03 22.48
CA LEU A 123 -9.44 -17.13 22.35
C LEU A 123 -10.12 -18.44 21.93
N MET A 124 -9.81 -18.92 20.72
CA MET A 124 -10.38 -20.14 20.16
C MET A 124 -9.52 -21.37 20.46
N LYS A 125 -8.20 -21.22 20.40
CA LYS A 125 -7.26 -22.34 20.56
C LYS A 125 -5.92 -21.86 21.07
N LEU A 126 -5.30 -22.66 21.92
CA LEU A 126 -3.94 -22.47 22.40
C LEU A 126 -3.21 -23.81 22.46
N LYS A 127 -1.96 -23.83 21.97
CA LYS A 127 -1.09 -24.99 22.03
C LYS A 127 0.34 -24.54 22.25
N ARG A 128 0.98 -25.08 23.29
CA ARG A 128 2.41 -24.89 23.58
C ARG A 128 3.14 -26.21 23.35
N LYS A 129 4.22 -26.21 22.57
CA LYS A 129 5.08 -27.39 22.34
C LYS A 129 6.53 -26.97 22.14
N GLY A 130 7.40 -27.32 23.08
CA GLY A 130 8.81 -26.91 23.03
C GLY A 130 8.93 -25.39 23.07
N SER A 131 9.71 -24.81 22.15
CA SER A 131 9.85 -23.35 21.98
C SER A 131 8.72 -22.70 21.17
N VAL A 132 7.67 -23.45 20.82
CA VAL A 132 6.60 -22.93 19.95
C VAL A 132 5.30 -22.77 20.73
N THR A 133 4.82 -21.53 20.81
CA THR A 133 3.46 -21.19 21.26
C THR A 133 2.62 -20.84 20.04
N ARG A 134 1.51 -21.55 19.85
CA ARG A 134 0.53 -21.27 18.79
C ARG A 134 -0.82 -20.99 19.41
N PHE A 135 -1.44 -19.88 19.03
CA PHE A 135 -2.80 -19.58 19.46
C PHE A 135 -3.62 -18.94 18.34
N VAL A 136 -4.94 -19.09 18.46
CA VAL A 136 -5.92 -18.60 17.49
C VAL A 136 -6.96 -17.78 18.24
N PHE A 137 -7.22 -16.57 17.78
CA PHE A 137 -8.28 -15.72 18.31
C PHE A 137 -9.12 -15.11 17.19
N GLN A 138 -10.29 -14.61 17.55
CA GLN A 138 -11.23 -13.96 16.63
C GLN A 138 -11.55 -12.55 17.13
N ARG A 139 -11.76 -11.63 16.18
CA ARG A 139 -12.15 -10.25 16.43
C ARG A 139 -13.09 -9.77 15.33
N LYS A 140 -14.10 -8.97 15.67
CA LYS A 140 -14.97 -8.31 14.68
C LYS A 140 -14.24 -7.20 13.94
N PHE A 141 -14.76 -6.81 12.77
CA PHE A 141 -14.25 -5.63 12.06
C PHE A 141 -14.52 -4.35 12.85
N ASP A 142 -15.70 -4.28 13.47
CA ASP A 142 -16.13 -3.18 14.32
C ASP A 142 -16.71 -3.80 15.60
N THR A 143 -16.10 -3.48 16.74
CA THR A 143 -16.54 -3.93 18.08
C THR A 143 -17.69 -3.09 18.62
N CYS A 144 -17.95 -1.93 17.99
CA CYS A 144 -18.91 -0.92 18.42
C CYS A 144 -18.51 -0.13 19.66
N GLU A 145 -17.32 -0.37 20.20
CA GLU A 145 -16.86 0.30 21.42
C GLU A 145 -16.18 1.63 21.07
N PRO A 146 -16.37 2.70 21.87
CA PRO A 146 -15.65 3.95 21.68
C PRO A 146 -14.19 3.82 22.12
N GLY A 147 -13.26 3.96 21.20
CA GLY A 147 -11.82 3.89 21.48
C GLY A 147 -11.14 2.75 20.73
N ASP A 148 -11.90 1.71 20.43
CA ASP A 148 -11.44 0.56 19.66
C ASP A 148 -11.09 0.90 18.23
N TYR A 149 -10.10 0.16 17.74
CA TYR A 149 -9.66 0.19 16.37
C TYR A 149 -10.67 -0.51 15.45
N VAL A 150 -11.31 0.26 14.59
CA VAL A 150 -12.16 -0.27 13.52
C VAL A 150 -11.30 -0.78 12.38
N ILE A 151 -11.38 -2.10 12.12
CA ILE A 151 -10.72 -2.74 10.97
C ILE A 151 -11.51 -2.39 9.71
N GLU A 152 -10.97 -1.49 8.90
CA GLU A 152 -11.57 -1.03 7.66
C GLU A 152 -10.71 -1.33 6.42
N ASP A 153 -11.23 -0.99 5.25
CA ASP A 153 -10.48 -1.10 4.02
C ASP A 153 -9.30 -0.14 4.03
N GLY A 154 -8.14 -0.66 3.60
CA GLY A 154 -6.91 0.10 3.67
C GLY A 154 -5.76 -0.69 4.30
N THR A 155 -4.75 0.07 4.65
CA THR A 155 -3.62 -0.38 5.45
C THR A 155 -4.07 -0.53 6.89
N ASN A 156 -3.60 -1.58 7.54
CA ASN A 156 -3.84 -1.87 8.95
C ASN A 156 -2.46 -2.05 9.61
N CYS A 157 -2.23 -1.42 10.75
CA CYS A 157 -0.98 -1.60 11.50
C CYS A 157 -1.20 -2.63 12.61
N ILE A 158 -0.63 -3.81 12.45
CA ILE A 158 -0.59 -4.83 13.50
C ILE A 158 0.54 -4.48 14.45
N VAL A 159 0.22 -4.30 15.72
CA VAL A 159 1.20 -4.02 16.78
C VAL A 159 1.33 -5.21 17.71
N TYR A 160 2.53 -5.46 18.21
CA TYR A 160 2.77 -6.53 19.17
C TYR A 160 3.75 -6.13 20.26
N ALA A 161 3.64 -6.78 21.41
CA ALA A 161 4.61 -6.71 22.50
C ALA A 161 4.79 -8.08 23.14
N ILE A 162 6.01 -8.39 23.56
CA ILE A 162 6.36 -9.69 24.15
C ILE A 162 7.23 -9.52 25.39
N GLY A 163 6.97 -10.33 26.41
CA GLY A 163 7.81 -10.41 27.60
C GLY A 163 7.84 -11.80 28.21
N SER A 164 8.84 -12.03 29.05
CA SER A 164 9.13 -13.34 29.65
C SER A 164 8.48 -13.54 31.00
N GLY A 165 8.09 -14.80 31.27
CA GLY A 165 7.58 -15.25 32.55
C GLY A 165 6.17 -14.78 32.91
N THR A 166 5.73 -15.20 34.11
CA THR A 166 4.36 -14.98 34.59
C THR A 166 4.15 -13.58 35.16
N LEU A 167 2.93 -13.05 34.98
CA LEU A 167 2.51 -11.76 35.52
C LEU A 167 1.71 -11.93 36.82
N ASN A 168 1.70 -10.91 37.67
CA ASN A 168 0.81 -10.86 38.84
C ASN A 168 -0.58 -10.35 38.43
N HIS A 169 -0.60 -9.32 37.60
CA HIS A 169 -1.75 -8.68 36.97
C HIS A 169 -1.23 -7.93 35.74
N ILE A 170 -2.12 -7.58 34.82
CA ILE A 170 -1.81 -6.81 33.61
C ILE A 170 -1.86 -5.29 33.84
N TYR A 171 -2.62 -4.82 34.83
CA TYR A 171 -2.75 -3.40 35.14
C TYR A 171 -1.39 -2.76 35.47
N GLY A 172 -1.09 -1.61 34.86
CA GLY A 172 0.18 -0.92 35.08
C GLY A 172 1.39 -1.56 34.39
N LEU A 173 1.19 -2.64 33.61
CA LEU A 173 2.19 -3.10 32.66
C LEU A 173 2.41 -1.99 31.64
N ARG A 174 3.68 -1.66 31.37
CA ARG A 174 4.04 -0.60 30.43
C ARG A 174 4.66 -1.21 29.17
N LEU A 175 3.87 -1.43 28.13
CA LEU A 175 4.25 -2.26 26.97
C LEU A 175 5.46 -1.70 26.21
N ASN A 176 5.60 -0.37 26.12
CA ASN A 176 6.75 0.27 25.46
C ASN A 176 8.10 0.05 26.16
N LYS A 177 8.13 -0.58 27.34
CA LYS A 177 9.37 -1.00 28.03
C LYS A 177 9.82 -2.41 27.68
N TYR A 178 9.01 -3.15 26.93
CA TYR A 178 9.30 -4.51 26.50
C TYR A 178 9.69 -4.55 25.03
N ASN A 179 10.08 -5.74 24.55
CA ASN A 179 10.29 -5.91 23.12
C ASN A 179 8.94 -5.79 22.41
N HIS A 180 8.82 -4.84 21.50
CA HIS A 180 7.60 -4.52 20.78
C HIS A 180 7.94 -4.09 19.37
N GLY A 181 6.96 -4.18 18.49
CA GLY A 181 7.11 -3.82 17.09
C GLY A 181 5.76 -3.72 16.43
N PHE A 182 5.78 -3.46 15.13
CA PHE A 182 4.57 -3.41 14.33
C PHE A 182 4.85 -3.83 12.90
N GLN A 183 3.81 -4.27 12.23
CA GLN A 183 3.84 -4.60 10.82
C GLN A 183 2.61 -4.04 10.10
N ARG A 184 2.82 -3.43 8.93
CA ARG A 184 1.73 -2.98 8.06
C ARG A 184 1.27 -4.13 7.19
N VAL A 185 -0.04 -4.31 7.12
CA VAL A 185 -0.69 -5.31 6.29
C VAL A 185 -1.99 -4.75 5.72
N HIS A 186 -2.55 -5.40 4.72
CA HIS A 186 -3.93 -5.18 4.29
C HIS A 186 -4.75 -6.39 4.74
N LEU A 187 -5.52 -6.22 5.82
CA LEU A 187 -6.27 -7.33 6.43
C LEU A 187 -7.45 -7.76 5.59
N LEU A 188 -8.26 -6.80 5.13
CA LEU A 188 -9.51 -7.05 4.41
C LEU A 188 -9.28 -7.30 2.90
N LYS A 189 -8.50 -8.35 2.59
CA LYS A 189 -8.16 -8.77 1.23
C LYS A 189 -9.39 -9.20 0.40
N THR A 190 -9.43 -8.77 -0.86
CA THR A 190 -10.42 -9.26 -1.84
C THR A 190 -10.22 -10.76 -2.10
N LEU A 191 -11.23 -11.56 -1.78
CA LEU A 191 -11.24 -13.00 -2.07
C LEU A 191 -11.49 -13.21 -3.56
N THR A 192 -10.42 -13.48 -4.31
CA THR A 192 -10.50 -13.78 -5.75
C THR A 192 -10.58 -15.28 -6.00
N PRO A 193 -11.34 -15.72 -7.01
CA PRO A 193 -11.34 -17.12 -7.41
C PRO A 193 -9.96 -17.52 -7.97
N GLU A 194 -9.63 -18.81 -7.88
CA GLU A 194 -8.43 -19.34 -8.52
C GLU A 194 -8.46 -19.06 -10.03
N VAL A 195 -7.38 -18.46 -10.53
CA VAL A 195 -7.25 -18.12 -11.95
C VAL A 195 -6.72 -19.32 -12.72
N THR A 196 -7.38 -19.67 -13.81
CA THR A 196 -6.87 -20.68 -14.75
C THR A 196 -5.82 -20.06 -15.67
N PHE A 197 -4.63 -20.65 -15.72
CA PHE A 197 -3.58 -20.26 -16.64
C PHE A 197 -3.69 -21.00 -17.97
N PRO A 198 -3.54 -20.31 -19.11
CA PRO A 198 -3.35 -20.96 -20.40
C PRO A 198 -2.12 -21.89 -20.41
N ASP A 199 -2.16 -22.96 -21.19
CA ASP A 199 -1.06 -23.95 -21.28
C ASP A 199 0.27 -23.34 -21.76
N ASP A 200 0.21 -22.23 -22.51
CA ASP A 200 1.38 -21.51 -23.02
C ASP A 200 1.94 -20.46 -22.05
N THR A 201 1.47 -20.44 -20.79
CA THR A 201 1.94 -19.51 -19.77
C THR A 201 3.42 -19.74 -19.47
N ARG A 202 4.17 -18.64 -19.51
CA ARG A 202 5.60 -18.58 -19.19
C ARG A 202 5.82 -17.76 -17.93
N VAL A 203 6.97 -18.01 -17.31
CA VAL A 203 7.38 -17.37 -16.06
C VAL A 203 8.67 -16.59 -16.31
N LEU A 204 8.75 -15.37 -15.79
CA LEU A 204 9.95 -14.54 -15.80
C LEU A 204 10.18 -13.96 -14.41
N ASP A 205 11.32 -14.28 -13.82
CA ASP A 205 11.75 -13.72 -12.54
C ASP A 205 12.62 -12.50 -12.80
N ILE A 206 12.17 -11.34 -12.31
CA ILE A 206 12.94 -10.10 -12.27
C ILE A 206 13.38 -9.98 -10.82
N VAL A 207 14.63 -10.32 -10.55
CA VAL A 207 15.19 -10.41 -9.19
C VAL A 207 16.53 -9.71 -9.11
N HIS A 208 16.82 -9.14 -7.96
CA HIS A 208 18.17 -8.67 -7.66
C HIS A 208 19.17 -9.83 -7.62
N ASP A 209 20.46 -9.52 -7.72
CA ASP A 209 21.55 -10.51 -7.64
C ASP A 209 22.47 -10.14 -6.49
N LYS A 210 22.29 -10.79 -5.33
CA LYS A 210 23.16 -10.68 -4.16
C LYS A 210 23.42 -9.25 -3.70
N VAL A 211 22.36 -8.48 -3.53
CA VAL A 211 22.42 -7.14 -2.94
C VAL A 211 22.89 -7.25 -1.50
N HIS A 212 23.97 -6.54 -1.17
CA HIS A 212 24.41 -6.38 0.21
C HIS A 212 23.57 -5.30 0.87
N VAL A 213 22.52 -5.71 1.57
CA VAL A 213 21.56 -4.77 2.17
C VAL A 213 22.29 -3.90 3.21
N PRO A 214 22.27 -2.56 3.06
CA PRO A 214 22.89 -1.66 4.02
C PRO A 214 22.32 -1.81 5.43
N ASN A 215 23.17 -1.56 6.43
CA ASN A 215 22.79 -1.54 7.84
C ASN A 215 22.18 -0.19 8.26
N THR A 216 21.24 0.30 7.44
CA THR A 216 20.49 1.54 7.67
C THR A 216 19.01 1.22 7.71
N ASP A 217 18.25 2.00 8.46
CA ASP A 217 16.82 1.78 8.73
C ASP A 217 15.99 1.56 7.46
N THR A 218 16.26 2.33 6.41
CA THR A 218 15.53 2.25 5.15
C THR A 218 16.50 2.28 3.97
N THR A 219 16.33 1.35 3.02
CA THR A 219 17.08 1.30 1.76
C THR A 219 16.16 1.05 0.59
N TYR A 220 16.29 1.85 -0.48
CA TYR A 220 15.65 1.61 -1.77
C TYR A 220 16.72 1.26 -2.80
N TRP A 221 16.68 0.04 -3.31
CA TRP A 221 17.67 -0.49 -4.24
C TRP A 221 17.07 -0.69 -5.62
N CYS A 222 17.69 -0.10 -6.64
CA CYS A 222 17.25 -0.10 -8.02
C CYS A 222 18.23 -0.89 -8.88
N LYS A 223 17.70 -1.80 -9.70
CA LYS A 223 18.47 -2.55 -10.68
C LYS A 223 17.77 -2.55 -12.04
N LEU A 224 18.52 -2.25 -13.09
CA LEU A 224 18.03 -2.31 -14.45
C LEU A 224 18.09 -3.75 -14.98
N HIS A 225 17.00 -4.20 -15.60
CA HIS A 225 16.88 -5.53 -16.18
C HIS A 225 16.52 -5.44 -17.67
N LEU A 226 17.17 -6.28 -18.47
CA LEU A 226 16.84 -6.47 -19.87
C LEU A 226 15.93 -7.70 -20.03
N LEU A 227 14.72 -7.47 -20.51
CA LEU A 227 13.71 -8.48 -20.76
C LEU A 227 14.08 -9.42 -21.93
N PRO A 228 13.56 -10.66 -21.98
CA PRO A 228 13.86 -11.63 -23.04
C PRO A 228 13.59 -11.16 -24.49
N ALA A 229 14.30 -11.74 -25.46
CA ALA A 229 14.27 -11.30 -26.86
C ALA A 229 12.96 -11.68 -27.60
N GLU A 230 12.25 -12.70 -27.13
CA GLU A 230 10.95 -13.11 -27.65
C GLU A 230 9.84 -12.06 -27.47
N LEU A 231 10.03 -11.11 -26.55
CA LEU A 231 9.08 -10.02 -26.28
C LEU A 231 9.05 -8.94 -27.37
N VAL A 232 9.68 -9.18 -28.52
CA VAL A 232 9.39 -8.44 -29.75
C VAL A 232 7.95 -8.63 -30.23
N ARG A 233 7.28 -9.71 -29.80
CA ARG A 233 5.84 -9.93 -30.02
C ARG A 233 5.07 -9.56 -28.76
N LYS A 234 3.92 -8.93 -28.95
CA LYS A 234 2.99 -8.63 -27.85
C LYS A 234 2.52 -9.92 -27.18
N GLN A 235 2.55 -9.89 -25.85
CA GLN A 235 2.07 -10.90 -24.91
C GLN A 235 1.15 -10.21 -23.89
N HIS A 236 0.52 -11.00 -23.02
CA HIS A 236 -0.18 -10.49 -21.83
C HIS A 236 0.45 -11.01 -20.56
N ILE A 237 0.79 -10.11 -19.63
CA ILE A 237 0.98 -10.49 -18.22
C ILE A 237 -0.42 -10.75 -17.64
N ILE A 238 -0.57 -11.89 -16.98
CA ILE A 238 -1.84 -12.38 -16.43
C ILE A 238 -1.80 -12.57 -14.92
N GLN A 239 -0.61 -12.66 -14.33
CA GLN A 239 -0.39 -12.61 -12.89
C GLN A 239 1.03 -12.13 -12.60
N TYR A 240 1.23 -11.55 -11.41
CA TYR A 240 2.56 -11.44 -10.81
C TYR A 240 2.53 -11.77 -9.32
N GLU A 241 3.67 -12.14 -8.76
CA GLU A 241 3.83 -12.42 -7.33
C GLU A 241 5.26 -12.10 -6.86
N ALA A 242 5.47 -12.06 -5.56
CA ALA A 242 6.80 -11.87 -4.99
C ALA A 242 7.65 -13.14 -5.04
N VAL A 243 8.94 -12.97 -5.28
CA VAL A 243 9.99 -13.95 -5.05
C VAL A 243 10.85 -13.40 -3.92
N ILE A 244 10.66 -13.91 -2.71
CA ILE A 244 11.41 -13.47 -1.53
C ILE A 244 12.53 -14.45 -1.25
N GLN A 245 13.75 -13.94 -1.06
CA GLN A 245 14.88 -14.75 -0.65
C GLN A 245 14.66 -15.27 0.77
N PRO A 246 14.88 -16.58 1.04
CA PRO A 246 14.77 -17.11 2.39
C PRO A 246 15.68 -16.38 3.37
N GLY A 247 15.12 -15.97 4.52
CA GLY A 247 15.78 -15.15 5.53
C GLY A 247 15.59 -13.63 5.35
N SER A 248 14.91 -13.20 4.29
CA SER A 248 14.61 -11.78 4.01
C SER A 248 13.11 -11.45 4.10
N GLU A 249 12.27 -12.40 4.54
CA GLU A 249 10.81 -12.26 4.64
C GLU A 249 10.37 -11.10 5.55
N GLY A 250 11.10 -10.85 6.64
CA GLY A 250 10.85 -9.73 7.55
C GLY A 250 11.61 -8.45 7.19
N LEU A 251 12.37 -8.43 6.10
CA LEU A 251 13.22 -7.31 5.68
C LEU A 251 12.69 -6.62 4.40
N VAL A 252 12.26 -7.41 3.41
CA VAL A 252 11.71 -6.91 2.15
C VAL A 252 10.30 -6.38 2.41
N HIS A 253 10.14 -5.06 2.36
CA HIS A 253 8.91 -4.40 2.77
C HIS A 253 7.96 -4.14 1.59
N HIS A 254 8.49 -3.71 0.44
CA HIS A 254 7.77 -3.64 -0.82
C HIS A 254 8.72 -3.75 -2.03
N MET A 255 8.16 -4.04 -3.20
CA MET A 255 8.88 -4.16 -4.47
C MET A 255 8.04 -3.60 -5.62
N GLU A 256 8.69 -2.90 -6.54
CA GLU A 256 8.06 -2.38 -7.76
C GLU A 256 8.89 -2.69 -9.00
N VAL A 257 8.20 -3.01 -10.10
CA VAL A 257 8.82 -3.18 -11.42
C VAL A 257 8.31 -2.07 -12.32
N PHE A 258 9.20 -1.19 -12.76
CA PHE A 258 8.88 -0.10 -13.69
C PHE A 258 9.31 -0.44 -15.11
N HIS A 259 8.45 -0.20 -16.09
CA HIS A 259 8.83 -0.21 -17.49
C HIS A 259 9.48 1.13 -17.88
N CYS A 260 10.59 1.05 -18.62
CA CYS A 260 11.30 2.21 -19.15
C CYS A 260 10.69 2.67 -20.46
N GLU A 261 10.04 3.83 -20.46
CA GLU A 261 9.31 4.39 -21.60
C GLU A 261 10.25 5.12 -22.56
N VAL A 262 11.05 4.33 -23.26
CA VAL A 262 11.99 4.79 -24.29
C VAL A 262 11.72 4.07 -25.61
N ALA A 263 12.21 4.62 -26.71
CA ALA A 263 12.09 3.96 -28.01
C ALA A 263 12.83 2.60 -28.00
N ALA A 264 12.28 1.60 -28.69
CA ALA A 264 12.73 0.20 -28.57
C ALA A 264 14.17 -0.04 -29.05
N GLU A 265 14.69 0.85 -29.90
CA GLU A 265 16.06 0.87 -30.41
C GLU A 265 17.09 1.48 -29.46
N ILE A 266 16.65 2.15 -28.39
CA ILE A 266 17.54 2.80 -27.43
C ILE A 266 18.10 1.77 -26.45
N THR A 267 19.42 1.71 -26.36
CA THR A 267 20.14 0.97 -25.32
C THR A 267 20.32 1.85 -24.10
N LEU A 268 19.80 1.40 -22.94
CA LEU A 268 19.96 2.13 -21.68
C LEU A 268 21.28 1.76 -20.97
N PRO A 269 21.90 2.70 -20.24
CA PRO A 269 23.05 2.41 -19.41
C PRO A 269 22.67 1.48 -18.26
N ASP A 270 23.58 0.58 -17.87
CA ASP A 270 23.35 -0.32 -16.75
C ASP A 270 23.25 0.43 -15.42
N TRP A 271 22.51 -0.13 -14.47
CA TRP A 271 22.34 0.42 -13.13
C TRP A 271 22.08 -0.68 -12.11
N ASP A 272 22.82 -0.63 -11.00
CA ASP A 272 22.65 -1.50 -9.84
C ASP A 272 23.14 -0.73 -8.61
N GLY A 273 22.21 -0.19 -7.82
CA GLY A 273 22.55 0.68 -6.70
C GLY A 273 21.35 1.37 -6.07
N SER A 274 21.62 2.32 -5.17
CA SER A 274 20.57 3.11 -4.54
C SER A 274 19.73 3.86 -5.57
N CYS A 275 18.40 3.79 -5.46
CA CYS A 275 17.47 4.52 -6.33
C CYS A 275 17.65 6.06 -6.26
N PHE A 276 18.28 6.55 -5.19
CA PHE A 276 18.48 7.99 -4.94
C PHE A 276 19.93 8.44 -5.12
N ASP A 277 20.79 7.59 -5.68
CA ASP A 277 22.16 7.99 -5.97
C ASP A 277 22.17 9.05 -7.08
N LYS A 278 22.87 10.17 -6.84
CA LYS A 278 22.97 11.29 -7.80
C LYS A 278 23.75 10.94 -9.06
N THR A 279 24.45 9.80 -9.06
CA THR A 279 25.19 9.29 -10.22
C THR A 279 24.31 8.47 -11.15
N MET A 280 23.04 8.20 -10.78
CA MET A 280 22.09 7.51 -11.64
C MET A 280 21.87 8.31 -12.94
N PRO A 281 22.06 7.69 -14.13
CA PRO A 281 21.89 8.39 -15.40
C PRO A 281 20.47 8.94 -15.58
N ASP A 282 20.35 10.22 -15.97
CA ASP A 282 19.06 10.92 -16.08
C ASP A 282 18.04 10.18 -16.96
N ILE A 283 18.49 9.46 -18.00
CA ILE A 283 17.63 8.71 -18.91
C ILE A 283 16.85 7.59 -18.20
N LEU A 284 17.35 7.08 -17.07
CA LEU A 284 16.69 6.03 -16.29
C LEU A 284 15.48 6.56 -15.50
N HIS A 285 15.35 7.88 -15.32
CA HIS A 285 14.12 8.48 -14.79
C HIS A 285 12.90 8.30 -15.71
N ASN A 286 13.09 7.80 -16.93
CA ASN A 286 11.98 7.37 -17.81
C ASN A 286 11.42 5.98 -17.43
N CYS A 287 12.02 5.27 -16.47
CA CYS A 287 11.49 4.04 -15.88
C CYS A 287 10.49 4.37 -14.78
N LYS A 288 9.27 4.73 -15.18
CA LYS A 288 8.23 5.24 -14.27
C LYS A 288 6.88 4.53 -14.39
N ARG A 289 6.65 3.76 -15.45
CA ARG A 289 5.37 3.04 -15.63
C ARG A 289 5.36 1.76 -14.82
N VAL A 290 4.58 1.71 -13.75
CA VAL A 290 4.46 0.52 -12.89
C VAL A 290 3.85 -0.66 -13.67
N LEU A 291 4.60 -1.75 -13.79
CA LEU A 291 4.14 -3.04 -14.33
C LEU A 291 3.59 -3.95 -13.23
N ALA A 292 4.22 -3.93 -12.07
CA ALA A 292 3.88 -4.71 -10.90
C ALA A 292 4.32 -3.96 -9.64
N ALA A 293 3.49 -3.98 -8.60
CA ALA A 293 3.86 -3.55 -7.26
C ALA A 293 3.34 -4.54 -6.23
N TRP A 294 4.19 -4.87 -5.27
CA TRP A 294 3.94 -5.83 -4.21
C TRP A 294 4.36 -5.22 -2.87
N ALA A 295 3.59 -5.49 -1.82
CA ALA A 295 3.95 -5.14 -0.45
C ALA A 295 3.80 -6.36 0.47
N LEU A 296 4.45 -6.30 1.63
CA LEU A 296 4.50 -7.39 2.59
C LEU A 296 3.09 -7.92 2.97
N GLY A 297 2.94 -9.26 2.95
CA GLY A 297 1.67 -9.95 3.18
C GLY A 297 0.71 -9.96 1.98
N ALA A 298 1.08 -9.37 0.83
CA ALA A 298 0.32 -9.53 -0.40
C ALA A 298 0.56 -10.91 -1.03
N GLY A 299 -0.54 -11.59 -1.39
CA GLY A 299 -0.49 -12.76 -2.25
C GLY A 299 -0.28 -12.40 -3.72
N PRO A 300 -0.38 -13.36 -4.64
CA PRO A 300 -0.31 -13.12 -6.06
C PRO A 300 -1.38 -12.12 -6.53
N PHE A 301 -1.00 -11.19 -7.40
CA PHE A 301 -1.95 -10.30 -8.07
C PHE A 301 -2.31 -10.90 -9.42
N SER A 302 -3.58 -11.27 -9.55
CA SER A 302 -4.10 -11.93 -10.75
C SER A 302 -4.99 -10.98 -11.56
N TYR A 303 -4.72 -10.86 -12.86
CA TYR A 303 -5.53 -10.05 -13.76
C TYR A 303 -6.85 -10.77 -14.09
N PRO A 304 -7.98 -10.06 -14.31
CA PRO A 304 -9.26 -10.66 -14.66
C PRO A 304 -9.18 -11.54 -15.91
N GLU A 305 -9.86 -12.68 -15.97
CA GLU A 305 -9.78 -13.63 -17.10
C GLU A 305 -10.04 -12.99 -18.49
N VAL A 306 -10.83 -11.91 -18.52
CA VAL A 306 -11.16 -11.19 -19.75
C VAL A 306 -10.07 -10.22 -20.21
N ALA A 307 -9.07 -9.91 -19.38
CA ALA A 307 -8.07 -8.88 -19.66
C ALA A 307 -6.65 -9.25 -19.21
N GLY A 308 -5.65 -8.77 -19.94
CA GLY A 308 -4.23 -8.95 -19.60
C GLY A 308 -3.44 -7.67 -19.83
N LEU A 309 -2.37 -7.46 -19.05
CA LEU A 309 -1.51 -6.28 -19.21
C LEU A 309 -0.61 -6.47 -20.45
N PRO A 310 -0.66 -5.57 -21.44
CA PRO A 310 0.19 -5.65 -22.63
C PRO A 310 1.68 -5.66 -22.27
N PHE A 311 2.40 -6.67 -22.75
CA PHE A 311 3.80 -6.90 -22.45
C PHE A 311 4.57 -7.29 -23.72
N GLY A 312 5.56 -6.51 -24.11
CA GLY A 312 6.27 -6.70 -25.38
C GLY A 312 5.56 -6.13 -26.61
N GLY A 313 6.21 -6.22 -27.76
CA GLY A 313 5.79 -5.66 -29.05
C GLY A 313 6.95 -4.98 -29.79
N HIS A 314 6.77 -4.68 -31.07
CA HIS A 314 7.83 -4.13 -31.93
C HIS A 314 8.38 -2.78 -31.42
N ASN A 315 7.51 -1.94 -30.85
CA ASN A 315 7.89 -0.62 -30.32
C ASN A 315 7.98 -0.63 -28.78
N TYR A 316 8.11 -1.80 -28.16
CA TYR A 316 8.16 -1.96 -26.71
C TYR A 316 9.63 -2.01 -26.27
N SER A 317 10.03 -1.09 -25.38
CA SER A 317 11.35 -1.14 -24.75
C SER A 317 11.49 -2.41 -23.93
N ARG A 318 12.62 -3.11 -24.07
CA ARG A 318 12.89 -4.32 -23.30
C ARG A 318 13.49 -4.02 -21.93
N TYR A 319 13.54 -2.77 -21.50
CA TYR A 319 14.12 -2.41 -20.21
C TYR A 319 13.05 -2.22 -19.13
N VAL A 320 13.32 -2.82 -17.97
CA VAL A 320 12.53 -2.62 -16.75
C VAL A 320 13.47 -2.36 -15.57
N MET A 321 13.05 -1.55 -14.62
CA MET A 321 13.76 -1.27 -13.38
C MET A 321 13.06 -2.01 -12.24
N LEU A 322 13.80 -2.81 -11.47
CA LEU A 322 13.31 -3.40 -10.23
C LEU A 322 13.79 -2.55 -9.05
N GLU A 323 12.83 -2.00 -8.31
CA GLU A 323 13.02 -1.32 -7.04
C GLU A 323 12.61 -2.23 -5.90
N VAL A 324 13.51 -2.44 -4.92
CA VAL A 324 13.21 -3.17 -3.69
C VAL A 324 13.46 -2.24 -2.50
N HIS A 325 12.44 -2.09 -1.67
CA HIS A 325 12.53 -1.36 -0.42
C HIS A 325 12.74 -2.31 0.76
N TYR A 326 13.89 -2.16 1.40
CA TYR A 326 14.27 -2.88 2.62
C TYR A 326 14.00 -2.00 3.85
N ASN A 327 13.22 -2.54 4.78
CA ASN A 327 12.98 -1.93 6.10
C ASN A 327 13.79 -2.71 7.15
N ASN A 328 14.89 -2.11 7.64
CA ASN A 328 15.87 -2.74 8.51
C ASN A 328 15.98 -1.99 9.86
N PRO A 329 14.92 -1.95 10.68
CA PRO A 329 14.91 -1.20 11.94
C PRO A 329 15.95 -1.70 12.95
N ASP A 330 16.33 -2.98 12.88
CA ASP A 330 17.36 -3.60 13.73
C ASP A 330 18.79 -3.32 13.24
N LEU A 331 18.96 -2.59 12.13
CA LEU A 331 20.24 -2.24 11.52
C LEU A 331 21.14 -3.46 11.30
N LYS A 332 20.55 -4.59 10.88
CA LYS A 332 21.27 -5.84 10.61
C LYS A 332 22.32 -5.62 9.53
N ALA A 333 23.51 -6.19 9.74
CA ALA A 333 24.61 -6.17 8.79
C ALA A 333 24.84 -7.57 8.20
N GLY A 334 25.41 -7.62 7.00
CA GLY A 334 25.79 -8.88 6.35
C GLY A 334 24.61 -9.66 5.73
N VAL A 335 23.43 -9.05 5.63
CA VAL A 335 22.32 -9.62 4.88
C VAL A 335 22.62 -9.47 3.40
N ILE A 336 22.49 -10.59 2.68
CA ILE A 336 22.54 -10.64 1.22
C ILE A 336 21.14 -10.97 0.77
N ASP A 337 20.60 -10.24 -0.20
CA ASP A 337 19.26 -10.46 -0.74
C ASP A 337 19.27 -10.59 -2.27
N SER A 338 18.35 -11.40 -2.79
CA SER A 338 18.12 -11.60 -4.23
C SER A 338 16.62 -11.68 -4.51
N SER A 339 15.83 -10.89 -3.75
CA SER A 339 14.38 -10.85 -3.89
C SER A 339 13.97 -10.07 -5.15
N GLY A 340 12.71 -10.24 -5.55
CA GLY A 340 12.13 -9.52 -6.67
C GLY A 340 10.72 -10.00 -7.01
N VAL A 341 10.33 -9.84 -8.28
CA VAL A 341 8.97 -10.11 -8.75
C VAL A 341 8.99 -11.18 -9.84
N ARG A 342 8.09 -12.14 -9.73
CA ARG A 342 7.80 -13.14 -10.76
C ARG A 342 6.61 -12.69 -11.59
N LEU A 343 6.78 -12.66 -12.91
CA LEU A 343 5.73 -12.37 -13.88
C LEU A 343 5.27 -13.67 -14.56
N TYR A 344 3.96 -13.84 -14.67
CA TYR A 344 3.31 -14.88 -15.47
C TYR A 344 2.73 -14.23 -16.73
N TYR A 345 3.18 -14.66 -17.90
CA TYR A 345 2.77 -14.07 -19.18
C TYR A 345 2.49 -15.13 -20.25
N THR A 346 1.59 -14.81 -21.19
CA THR A 346 1.08 -15.74 -22.22
C THR A 346 1.02 -15.08 -23.60
N SER A 347 1.15 -15.90 -24.64
CA SER A 347 0.95 -15.50 -26.04
C SER A 347 -0.51 -15.60 -26.47
N THR A 348 -1.29 -16.37 -25.72
CA THR A 348 -2.75 -16.42 -25.82
C THR A 348 -3.35 -15.13 -25.25
N LEU A 349 -3.46 -14.11 -26.10
CA LEU A 349 -4.00 -12.81 -25.71
C LEU A 349 -5.45 -12.94 -25.23
N ARG A 350 -5.72 -12.37 -24.05
CA ARG A 350 -7.08 -12.22 -23.52
C ARG A 350 -7.86 -11.20 -24.34
N LYS A 351 -9.19 -11.18 -24.16
CA LYS A 351 -10.11 -10.35 -24.96
C LYS A 351 -9.74 -8.86 -24.94
N TYR A 352 -9.34 -8.35 -23.78
CA TYR A 352 -9.03 -6.94 -23.60
C TYR A 352 -7.58 -6.71 -23.14
N ASP A 353 -7.01 -5.62 -23.63
CA ASP A 353 -5.81 -5.04 -23.02
C ASP A 353 -6.20 -4.29 -21.75
N VAL A 354 -5.37 -4.42 -20.72
CA VAL A 354 -5.43 -3.55 -19.55
C VAL A 354 -4.74 -2.22 -19.84
N GLY A 355 -5.40 -1.13 -19.45
CA GLY A 355 -4.82 0.20 -19.36
C GLY A 355 -4.58 0.59 -17.90
N ILE A 356 -3.72 1.59 -17.70
CA ILE A 356 -3.50 2.25 -16.42
C ILE A 356 -3.88 3.72 -16.60
N LEU A 357 -4.79 4.21 -15.77
CA LEU A 357 -5.25 5.60 -15.76
C LEU A 357 -4.74 6.28 -14.50
N GLU A 358 -3.98 7.35 -14.66
CA GLU A 358 -3.50 8.17 -13.56
C GLU A 358 -4.49 9.30 -13.27
N ILE A 359 -5.00 9.34 -12.03
CA ILE A 359 -5.80 10.47 -11.54
C ILE A 359 -5.15 11.11 -10.32
N GLY A 360 -5.50 12.38 -10.07
CA GLY A 360 -5.01 13.13 -8.92
C GLY A 360 -4.43 14.48 -9.30
N LEU A 361 -3.37 14.89 -8.62
CA LEU A 361 -2.74 16.20 -8.81
C LEU A 361 -1.66 16.15 -9.87
N GLU A 362 -1.57 17.21 -10.68
CA GLU A 362 -0.42 17.41 -11.57
C GLU A 362 0.87 17.50 -10.76
N TYR A 363 1.97 16.99 -11.32
CA TYR A 363 3.32 17.06 -10.73
C TYR A 363 3.92 18.46 -10.88
N THR A 364 3.30 19.44 -10.21
CA THR A 364 3.70 20.85 -10.22
C THR A 364 3.62 21.44 -8.83
N ASP A 365 4.37 22.51 -8.60
CA ASP A 365 4.41 23.24 -7.32
C ASP A 365 3.13 24.04 -7.04
N LYS A 366 2.17 24.09 -7.96
CA LYS A 366 0.93 24.87 -7.82
C LYS A 366 0.09 24.45 -6.63
N ASN A 367 0.02 23.16 -6.34
CA ASN A 367 -0.65 22.61 -5.17
C ASN A 367 0.43 22.21 -4.17
N SER A 368 0.53 22.96 -3.07
CA SER A 368 1.59 22.84 -2.07
C SER A 368 0.99 22.87 -0.66
N ILE A 369 1.69 22.27 0.29
CA ILE A 369 1.19 22.04 1.64
C ILE A 369 1.96 22.92 2.62
N PRO A 370 1.29 23.85 3.34
CA PRO A 370 1.91 24.65 4.38
C PRO A 370 2.63 23.79 5.44
N PRO A 371 3.68 24.29 6.09
CA PRO A 371 4.34 23.59 7.17
C PRO A 371 3.43 23.48 8.40
N LYS A 372 3.78 22.56 9.31
CA LYS A 372 3.17 22.42 10.65
C LYS A 372 1.69 22.06 10.66
N GLN A 373 1.21 21.31 9.67
CA GLN A 373 -0.18 20.85 9.60
C GLN A 373 -0.27 19.40 10.07
N ALA A 374 -1.14 19.09 11.03
CA ALA A 374 -1.43 17.70 11.40
C ALA A 374 -2.24 16.96 10.34
N ALA A 375 -3.08 17.71 9.60
CA ALA A 375 -3.84 17.22 8.47
C ALA A 375 -4.11 18.39 7.52
N PHE A 376 -3.71 18.23 6.26
CA PHE A 376 -4.04 19.16 5.18
C PHE A 376 -4.44 18.37 3.94
N ALA A 377 -5.66 18.57 3.45
CA ALA A 377 -6.18 17.84 2.31
C ALA A 377 -5.90 18.58 1.00
N LEU A 378 -5.48 17.84 -0.02
CA LEU A 378 -5.47 18.27 -1.41
C LEU A 378 -6.34 17.33 -2.25
N SER A 379 -7.04 17.90 -3.22
CA SER A 379 -7.91 17.15 -4.14
C SER A 379 -7.47 17.34 -5.58
N GLY A 380 -7.26 16.24 -6.28
CA GLY A 380 -7.05 16.19 -7.72
C GLY A 380 -8.27 15.59 -8.44
N TYR A 381 -8.56 16.11 -9.63
CA TYR A 381 -9.80 15.84 -10.33
C TYR A 381 -9.54 15.19 -11.69
N CYS A 382 -10.38 14.21 -12.02
CA CYS A 382 -10.67 13.81 -13.38
C CYS A 382 -12.12 14.22 -13.69
N VAL A 383 -12.28 15.35 -14.38
CA VAL A 383 -13.60 15.97 -14.59
C VAL A 383 -14.41 15.27 -15.70
N SER A 384 -15.73 15.44 -15.65
CA SER A 384 -16.69 14.90 -16.63
C SER A 384 -16.37 15.23 -18.08
N GLU A 385 -15.78 16.40 -18.36
CA GLU A 385 -15.35 16.81 -19.69
C GLU A 385 -14.23 15.90 -20.22
N CYS A 386 -13.27 15.53 -19.36
CA CYS A 386 -12.16 14.66 -19.76
C CYS A 386 -12.61 13.22 -19.95
N SER A 387 -13.48 12.71 -19.07
CA SER A 387 -14.05 11.37 -19.26
C SER A 387 -14.89 11.29 -20.54
N ARG A 388 -15.65 12.34 -20.89
CA ARG A 388 -16.36 12.44 -22.18
C ARG A 388 -15.42 12.43 -23.39
N ALA A 389 -14.27 13.08 -23.28
CA ALA A 389 -13.31 13.17 -24.37
C ALA A 389 -12.49 11.88 -24.55
N GLY A 390 -12.14 11.22 -23.44
CA GLY A 390 -11.15 10.13 -23.43
C GLY A 390 -11.72 8.71 -23.35
N LEU A 391 -12.98 8.52 -22.94
CA LEU A 391 -13.57 7.19 -22.76
C LEU A 391 -14.43 6.76 -23.97
N PRO A 392 -14.53 5.45 -24.24
CA PRO A 392 -15.46 4.90 -25.22
C PRO A 392 -16.91 5.05 -24.74
N PRO A 393 -17.91 4.99 -25.64
CA PRO A 393 -19.32 5.12 -25.29
C PRO A 393 -19.79 4.14 -24.20
N ASP A 394 -19.28 2.90 -24.23
CA ASP A 394 -19.61 1.85 -23.26
C ASP A 394 -18.78 1.96 -21.96
N GLY A 395 -17.90 2.96 -21.84
CA GLY A 395 -17.03 3.15 -20.68
C GLY A 395 -15.96 2.08 -20.49
N ILE A 396 -15.39 2.06 -19.29
CA ILE A 396 -14.35 1.14 -18.85
C ILE A 396 -14.74 0.48 -17.53
N THR A 397 -14.10 -0.64 -17.24
CA THR A 397 -14.22 -1.36 -15.96
C THR A 397 -12.89 -1.26 -15.24
N ILE A 398 -12.89 -0.53 -14.13
CA ILE A 398 -11.73 -0.41 -13.21
C ILE A 398 -11.82 -1.57 -12.22
N PHE A 399 -10.75 -2.35 -12.10
CA PHE A 399 -10.75 -3.55 -11.25
C PHE A 399 -9.65 -3.53 -10.18
N ALA A 400 -8.66 -2.63 -10.30
CA ALA A 400 -7.62 -2.48 -9.29
C ALA A 400 -7.14 -1.02 -9.20
N SER A 401 -6.55 -0.68 -8.07
CA SER A 401 -6.09 0.67 -7.73
C SER A 401 -4.82 0.62 -6.88
N GLN A 402 -3.88 1.50 -7.18
CA GLN A 402 -2.69 1.76 -6.35
C GLN A 402 -2.68 3.24 -5.94
N LEU A 403 -2.70 3.48 -4.63
CA LEU A 403 -2.64 4.83 -4.06
C LEU A 403 -1.18 5.23 -3.87
N HIS A 404 -0.85 6.49 -4.14
CA HIS A 404 0.53 6.97 -4.08
C HIS A 404 0.62 8.43 -3.59
N THR A 405 1.56 8.66 -2.68
CA THR A 405 2.03 9.97 -2.19
C THR A 405 3.52 9.86 -1.84
N HIS A 406 4.17 10.98 -1.51
CA HIS A 406 5.45 10.96 -0.83
C HIS A 406 5.26 11.06 0.70
N LEU A 407 6.36 11.24 1.42
CA LEU A 407 6.59 10.96 2.85
C LEU A 407 5.58 11.55 3.85
N THR A 408 4.81 12.57 3.47
CA THR A 408 3.85 13.24 4.37
C THR A 408 2.42 12.75 4.20
N GLY A 409 2.11 11.92 3.20
CA GLY A 409 0.75 11.40 3.01
C GLY A 409 0.35 10.39 4.08
N ILE A 410 -0.82 10.61 4.69
CA ILE A 410 -1.36 9.81 5.80
C ILE A 410 -2.71 9.16 5.48
N ARG A 411 -3.42 9.67 4.47
CA ARG A 411 -4.74 9.16 4.06
C ARG A 411 -4.98 9.46 2.59
N VAL A 412 -5.55 8.50 1.87
CA VAL A 412 -5.92 8.67 0.46
C VAL A 412 -7.25 8.00 0.18
N TYR A 413 -8.13 8.67 -0.54
CA TYR A 413 -9.40 8.09 -0.99
C TYR A 413 -9.86 8.69 -2.31
N THR A 414 -10.63 7.91 -3.08
CA THR A 414 -11.11 8.29 -4.41
C THR A 414 -12.63 8.24 -4.47
N ARG A 415 -13.22 9.41 -4.70
CA ARG A 415 -14.65 9.63 -4.83
C ARG A 415 -15.07 9.44 -6.29
N HIS A 416 -16.25 8.86 -6.52
CA HIS A 416 -16.83 8.69 -7.85
C HIS A 416 -18.12 9.49 -7.95
N VAL A 417 -18.23 10.35 -8.95
CA VAL A 417 -19.38 11.25 -9.13
C VAL A 417 -20.00 11.00 -10.50
N ARG A 418 -21.32 10.83 -10.55
CA ARG A 418 -22.13 10.73 -11.76
C ARG A 418 -23.28 11.71 -11.68
N GLU A 419 -23.35 12.64 -12.63
CA GLU A 419 -24.43 13.65 -12.72
C GLU A 419 -24.61 14.46 -11.41
N GLY A 420 -23.50 14.76 -10.72
CA GLY A 420 -23.49 15.50 -9.46
C GLY A 420 -23.92 14.71 -8.23
N LYS A 421 -24.21 13.41 -8.38
CA LYS A 421 -24.40 12.47 -7.28
C LYS A 421 -23.11 11.69 -7.03
N GLU A 422 -22.70 11.65 -5.77
CA GLU A 422 -21.59 10.83 -5.34
C GLU A 422 -22.03 9.38 -5.17
N LEU A 423 -21.34 8.49 -5.88
CA LEU A 423 -21.50 7.04 -5.80
C LEU A 423 -20.53 6.50 -4.74
N ASP A 424 -20.70 5.22 -4.41
CA ASP A 424 -19.77 4.50 -3.56
C ASP A 424 -18.32 4.71 -4.01
N GLU A 425 -17.44 4.99 -3.05
CA GLU A 425 -16.02 5.25 -3.29
C GLU A 425 -15.33 4.09 -4.03
N LEU A 426 -14.30 4.46 -4.79
CA LEU A 426 -13.53 3.51 -5.59
C LEU A 426 -12.49 2.80 -4.72
N ASN A 427 -11.74 3.57 -3.92
CA ASN A 427 -10.73 3.07 -2.99
C ASN A 427 -10.59 4.07 -1.83
N ARG A 428 -10.26 3.56 -0.64
CA ARG A 428 -10.02 4.34 0.58
C ARG A 428 -8.94 3.64 1.39
N ASP A 429 -8.03 4.44 1.93
CA ASP A 429 -7.05 4.01 2.91
C ASP A 429 -6.86 5.12 3.95
N ASN A 430 -7.48 4.94 5.11
CA ASN A 430 -7.46 5.93 6.20
C ASN A 430 -6.15 5.93 7.00
N TYR A 431 -5.38 4.85 6.91
CA TYR A 431 -4.08 4.65 7.57
C TYR A 431 -2.98 4.42 6.54
N TYR A 432 -3.12 5.07 5.39
CA TYR A 432 -2.19 4.96 4.28
C TYR A 432 -0.76 5.25 4.75
N SER A 433 0.20 4.47 4.25
CA SER A 433 1.61 4.74 4.48
C SER A 433 2.38 4.63 3.18
N THR A 434 3.25 5.61 2.95
CA THR A 434 4.16 5.66 1.80
C THR A 434 5.12 4.48 1.75
N HIS A 435 5.37 3.85 2.89
CA HIS A 435 6.23 2.68 2.97
C HIS A 435 5.48 1.41 2.55
N PHE A 436 4.15 1.41 2.51
CA PHE A 436 3.30 0.25 2.23
C PHE A 436 2.36 0.52 1.04
N GLN A 437 2.92 0.43 -0.17
CA GLN A 437 2.18 0.65 -1.42
C GLN A 437 2.05 -0.67 -2.17
N GLU A 438 0.80 -1.13 -2.36
CA GLU A 438 0.47 -2.32 -3.16
C GLU A 438 -0.61 -1.97 -4.19
N ILE A 439 -0.67 -2.74 -5.28
CA ILE A 439 -1.82 -2.70 -6.19
C ILE A 439 -2.92 -3.56 -5.59
N ARG A 440 -4.05 -2.94 -5.26
CA ARG A 440 -5.19 -3.62 -4.65
C ARG A 440 -6.25 -3.95 -5.68
N ILE A 441 -6.67 -5.20 -5.73
CA ILE A 441 -7.89 -5.58 -6.44
C ILE A 441 -9.08 -5.01 -5.69
N LEU A 442 -9.91 -4.23 -6.37
CA LEU A 442 -11.11 -3.63 -5.78
C LEU A 442 -12.10 -4.73 -5.40
N LYS A 443 -12.74 -4.60 -4.24
CA LYS A 443 -13.80 -5.52 -3.78
C LYS A 443 -14.92 -5.66 -4.80
N ARG A 444 -15.20 -4.59 -5.53
CA ARG A 444 -16.16 -4.52 -6.62
C ARG A 444 -15.52 -3.78 -7.79
N PRO A 445 -15.52 -4.35 -9.01
CA PRO A 445 -15.14 -3.59 -10.18
C PRO A 445 -16.06 -2.38 -10.37
N VAL A 446 -15.48 -1.23 -10.73
CA VAL A 446 -16.20 0.04 -10.91
C VAL A 446 -16.38 0.31 -12.39
N HIS A 447 -17.62 0.53 -12.82
CA HIS A 447 -17.94 0.91 -14.18
C HIS A 447 -17.92 2.43 -14.35
N PHE A 448 -16.90 2.93 -15.05
CA PHE A 448 -16.64 4.35 -15.26
C PHE A 448 -16.96 4.72 -16.71
N VAL A 449 -17.92 5.63 -16.90
CA VAL A 449 -18.50 5.94 -18.22
C VAL A 449 -18.28 7.41 -18.60
N PRO A 450 -18.38 7.76 -19.90
CA PRO A 450 -18.32 9.15 -20.34
C PRO A 450 -19.27 10.06 -19.57
N GLY A 451 -18.75 11.14 -18.98
CA GLY A 451 -19.52 12.11 -18.19
C GLY A 451 -19.42 11.92 -16.69
N ASP A 452 -18.88 10.80 -16.21
CA ASP A 452 -18.52 10.62 -14.81
C ASP A 452 -17.28 11.46 -14.45
N ALA A 453 -17.10 11.74 -13.17
CA ALA A 453 -15.91 12.36 -12.62
C ALA A 453 -15.33 11.53 -11.47
N LEU A 454 -14.02 11.62 -11.29
CA LEU A 454 -13.29 11.02 -10.16
C LEU A 454 -12.54 12.12 -9.41
N ILE A 455 -12.55 12.05 -8.09
CA ILE A 455 -11.84 13.01 -7.24
C ILE A 455 -10.94 12.21 -6.31
N ASN A 456 -9.63 12.31 -6.52
CA ASN A 456 -8.63 11.71 -5.63
C ASN A 456 -8.24 12.72 -4.56
N VAL A 457 -8.45 12.36 -3.30
CA VAL A 457 -8.14 13.20 -2.15
C VAL A 457 -7.00 12.58 -1.37
N CYS A 458 -5.96 13.36 -1.11
CA CYS A 458 -4.84 12.98 -0.27
C CYS A 458 -4.75 13.94 0.92
N GLU A 459 -4.52 13.39 2.10
CA GLU A 459 -4.34 14.15 3.34
C GLU A 459 -2.92 13.97 3.84
N TYR A 460 -2.31 15.07 4.28
CA TYR A 460 -0.88 15.14 4.60
C TYR A 460 -0.61 15.65 6.02
N ASP A 461 0.41 15.08 6.67
CA ASP A 461 1.00 15.53 7.93
C ASP A 461 2.36 16.19 7.67
N THR A 462 2.42 17.51 7.88
CA THR A 462 3.63 18.33 7.77
C THR A 462 4.08 18.91 9.11
N GLN A 463 3.69 18.33 10.25
CA GLN A 463 4.07 18.81 11.60
C GLN A 463 5.59 18.96 11.75
N LEU A 464 6.36 18.05 11.16
CA LEU A 464 7.82 18.01 11.21
C LEU A 464 8.50 18.85 10.12
N ARG A 465 7.74 19.48 9.21
CA ARG A 465 8.30 20.32 8.14
C ARG A 465 8.37 21.77 8.60
N GLU A 466 9.54 22.38 8.47
CA GLU A 466 9.74 23.81 8.81
C GLU A 466 9.21 24.75 7.72
N ASN A 467 9.34 24.34 6.46
CA ASN A 467 8.96 25.09 5.28
C ASN A 467 7.82 24.40 4.52
N ILE A 468 7.21 25.14 3.58
CA ILE A 468 6.19 24.60 2.69
C ILE A 468 6.72 23.36 1.95
N THR A 469 5.87 22.35 1.82
CA THR A 469 6.15 21.15 1.04
C THR A 469 5.51 21.32 -0.33
N LEU A 470 6.34 21.35 -1.38
CA LEU A 470 5.91 21.63 -2.74
C LEU A 470 5.36 20.38 -3.42
N GLY A 471 4.45 20.52 -4.38
CA GLY A 471 4.12 19.44 -5.30
C GLY A 471 5.23 19.23 -6.32
N GLY A 472 5.64 17.98 -6.58
CA GLY A 472 6.79 17.72 -7.44
C GLY A 472 7.29 16.27 -7.44
N TYR A 473 8.40 16.05 -8.14
CA TYR A 473 9.03 14.73 -8.29
C TYR A 473 10.03 14.40 -7.18
N GLY A 474 10.50 15.39 -6.43
CA GLY A 474 11.49 15.16 -5.39
C GLY A 474 10.91 14.41 -4.19
N ILE A 475 11.72 13.60 -3.52
CA ILE A 475 11.31 12.87 -2.29
C ILE A 475 10.84 13.79 -1.16
N LYS A 476 11.32 15.04 -1.14
CA LYS A 476 10.89 16.08 -0.18
C LYS A 476 9.70 16.89 -0.68
N ASP A 477 9.38 16.81 -1.96
CA ASP A 477 8.14 17.30 -2.54
C ASP A 477 7.01 16.30 -2.25
N GLU A 478 5.82 16.55 -2.76
CA GLU A 478 4.66 15.68 -2.61
C GLU A 478 3.95 15.35 -3.92
N MET A 479 3.25 14.22 -3.88
CA MET A 479 2.36 13.73 -4.93
C MET A 479 1.01 13.33 -4.35
N CYS A 480 -0.04 13.38 -5.17
CA CYS A 480 -1.35 12.81 -4.87
C CYS A 480 -1.84 12.04 -6.10
N VAL A 481 -1.69 10.72 -6.11
CA VAL A 481 -1.99 9.91 -7.30
C VAL A 481 -2.76 8.66 -6.92
N ASN A 482 -3.67 8.26 -7.80
CA ASN A 482 -4.23 6.92 -7.84
C ASN A 482 -4.03 6.35 -9.25
N TYR A 483 -3.30 5.24 -9.35
CA TYR A 483 -3.13 4.47 -10.58
C TYR A 483 -4.25 3.42 -10.66
N MET A 484 -5.16 3.61 -11.61
CA MET A 484 -6.32 2.73 -11.78
C MET A 484 -6.09 1.76 -12.93
N HIS A 485 -6.18 0.47 -12.65
CA HIS A 485 -6.07 -0.58 -13.66
C HIS A 485 -7.46 -0.89 -14.20
N TYR A 486 -7.60 -0.83 -15.52
CA TYR A 486 -8.90 -0.92 -16.17
C TYR A 486 -8.87 -1.66 -17.51
N TYR A 487 -10.04 -2.08 -17.98
CA TYR A 487 -10.24 -2.58 -19.35
C TYR A 487 -11.61 -2.14 -19.90
N PRO A 488 -11.80 -2.06 -21.23
CA PRO A 488 -10.78 -2.15 -22.27
C PRO A 488 -9.82 -0.95 -22.23
N LYS A 489 -8.54 -1.15 -22.57
CA LYS A 489 -7.56 -0.08 -22.71
C LYS A 489 -8.06 1.02 -23.65
N THR A 490 -7.91 2.27 -23.24
CA THR A 490 -8.21 3.46 -24.05
C THR A 490 -6.92 4.26 -24.31
N THR A 491 -7.03 5.38 -25.01
CA THR A 491 -5.93 6.33 -25.14
C THR A 491 -5.80 7.28 -23.95
N LEU A 492 -6.82 7.38 -23.08
CA LEU A 492 -6.75 8.23 -21.88
C LEU A 492 -5.83 7.59 -20.83
N GLU A 493 -4.75 8.29 -20.52
CA GLU A 493 -3.70 7.81 -19.61
C GLU A 493 -3.52 8.73 -18.41
N VAL A 494 -3.58 10.05 -18.61
CA VAL A 494 -3.49 11.03 -17.53
C VAL A 494 -4.77 11.84 -17.49
N CYS A 495 -5.43 11.84 -16.33
CA CYS A 495 -6.58 12.66 -16.03
C CYS A 495 -6.38 13.33 -14.66
N LYS A 496 -5.55 14.37 -14.65
CA LYS A 496 -5.09 15.07 -13.45
C LYS A 496 -5.46 16.55 -13.49
N SER A 497 -5.40 17.20 -12.33
CA SER A 497 -5.68 18.63 -12.22
C SER A 497 -4.71 19.36 -11.31
N SER A 498 -4.61 20.67 -11.47
CA SER A 498 -4.03 21.58 -10.49
C SER A 498 -4.96 22.77 -10.26
N VAL A 499 -4.66 23.61 -9.26
CA VAL A 499 -5.24 24.97 -9.22
C VAL A 499 -4.88 25.74 -10.51
N ASP A 500 -5.79 26.56 -11.01
CA ASP A 500 -5.56 27.39 -12.19
C ASP A 500 -4.41 28.38 -11.97
N SER A 501 -3.52 28.48 -12.96
CA SER A 501 -2.31 29.30 -12.87
C SER A 501 -2.59 30.80 -12.68
N GLN A 502 -3.62 31.33 -13.35
CA GLN A 502 -3.96 32.76 -13.27
C GLN A 502 -4.56 33.07 -11.90
N VAL A 503 -5.42 32.18 -11.41
CA VAL A 503 -6.02 32.31 -10.07
C VAL A 503 -4.96 32.25 -8.98
N LEU A 504 -3.99 31.33 -9.11
CA LEU A 504 -2.87 31.24 -8.17
C LEU A 504 -1.95 32.48 -8.24
N SER A 505 -1.68 33.01 -9.43
CA SER A 505 -0.93 34.27 -9.59
C SER A 505 -1.63 35.44 -8.90
N ASN A 506 -2.96 35.55 -9.04
CA ASN A 506 -3.77 36.56 -8.38
C ASN A 506 -3.77 36.40 -6.85
N TYR A 507 -3.75 35.16 -6.35
CA TYR A 507 -3.58 34.89 -4.92
C TYR A 507 -2.24 35.45 -4.42
N PHE A 508 -1.13 35.21 -5.11
CA PHE A 508 0.16 35.76 -4.70
C PHE A 508 0.21 37.29 -4.75
N GLU A 509 -0.44 37.92 -5.73
CA GLU A 509 -0.59 39.38 -5.79
C GLU A 509 -1.42 39.90 -4.60
N TYR A 510 -2.50 39.20 -4.23
CA TYR A 510 -3.28 39.53 -3.05
C TYR A 510 -2.44 39.46 -1.77
N MET A 511 -1.69 38.37 -1.60
CA MET A 511 -0.80 38.18 -0.46
C MET A 511 0.26 39.30 -0.36
N ASN A 512 0.75 39.81 -1.49
CA ASN A 512 1.69 40.93 -1.49
C ASN A 512 1.01 42.23 -1.07
N LYS A 513 -0.09 42.58 -1.74
CA LYS A 513 -0.73 43.90 -1.62
C LYS A 513 -1.47 44.09 -0.30
N TYR A 514 -2.12 43.04 0.20
CA TYR A 514 -3.04 43.14 1.34
C TYR A 514 -2.50 42.48 2.60
N GLU A 515 -1.70 41.41 2.47
CA GLU A 515 -1.13 40.67 3.61
C GLU A 515 0.35 40.99 3.86
N GLY A 516 0.93 41.92 3.08
CA GLY A 516 2.31 42.39 3.23
C GLY A 516 3.37 41.30 3.02
N GLN A 517 3.04 40.21 2.31
CA GLN A 517 3.97 39.12 2.04
C GLN A 517 4.95 39.49 0.93
N ALA A 518 6.15 38.90 0.94
CA ALA A 518 7.18 39.18 -0.07
C ALA A 518 6.95 38.43 -1.41
N THR A 519 5.70 38.18 -1.80
CA THR A 519 5.32 37.56 -3.07
C THR A 519 5.41 38.54 -4.25
N SER A 520 5.56 38.04 -5.47
CA SER A 520 5.68 38.84 -6.69
C SER A 520 5.36 38.02 -7.95
N LYS A 521 4.82 38.67 -8.99
CA LYS A 521 4.61 38.06 -10.31
C LYS A 521 5.90 37.66 -11.03
N ASN A 522 7.04 38.23 -10.62
CA ASN A 522 8.35 37.92 -11.19
C ASN A 522 9.02 36.70 -10.54
N LYS A 523 8.49 36.22 -9.40
CA LYS A 523 8.94 35.02 -8.73
C LYS A 523 8.26 33.79 -9.32
N SER A 524 8.94 32.66 -9.32
CA SER A 524 8.33 31.35 -9.55
C SER A 524 7.25 31.04 -8.50
N VAL A 525 6.41 30.06 -8.78
CA VAL A 525 5.36 29.61 -7.84
C VAL A 525 6.00 29.13 -6.53
N SER A 526 7.02 28.28 -6.60
CA SER A 526 7.85 27.84 -5.48
C SER A 526 8.41 29.00 -4.65
N GLU A 527 9.07 29.98 -5.28
CA GLU A 527 9.64 31.14 -4.59
C GLU A 527 8.57 32.02 -3.92
N ASN A 528 7.40 32.14 -4.55
CA ASN A 528 6.27 32.85 -3.95
C ASN A 528 5.79 32.15 -2.68
N TYR A 529 5.57 30.84 -2.73
CA TYR A 529 5.19 30.06 -1.56
C TYR A 529 6.22 30.14 -0.42
N LEU A 530 7.51 30.06 -0.74
CA LEU A 530 8.60 30.21 0.23
C LEU A 530 8.69 31.62 0.83
N SER A 531 8.12 32.62 0.17
CA SER A 531 8.09 34.01 0.64
C SER A 531 6.91 34.32 1.57
N ILE A 532 5.97 33.39 1.75
CA ILE A 532 4.80 33.56 2.61
C ILE A 532 5.13 33.09 4.02
N LYS A 533 4.80 33.92 5.02
CA LYS A 533 4.75 33.52 6.42
C LYS A 533 3.47 32.74 6.68
N TRP A 534 3.61 31.45 6.95
CA TRP A 534 2.49 30.56 7.24
C TRP A 534 1.98 30.77 8.67
N THR A 535 0.70 31.13 8.75
CA THR A 535 -0.09 31.34 9.97
C THR A 535 -1.40 30.56 9.82
N PRO A 536 -2.15 30.29 10.90
CA PRO A 536 -3.45 29.62 10.78
C PRO A 536 -4.40 30.29 9.77
N TYR A 537 -4.36 31.62 9.66
CA TYR A 537 -5.14 32.38 8.68
C TYR A 537 -4.66 32.15 7.23
N THR A 538 -3.36 32.33 6.95
CA THR A 538 -2.83 32.20 5.58
C THR A 538 -2.92 30.75 5.07
N THR A 539 -2.72 29.77 5.95
CA THR A 539 -2.98 28.35 5.66
C THR A 539 -4.44 28.10 5.31
N LYS A 540 -5.39 28.59 6.11
CA LYS A 540 -6.83 28.42 5.85
C LYS A 540 -7.26 29.13 4.56
N PHE A 541 -6.67 30.28 4.26
CA PHE A 541 -6.95 31.03 3.04
C PHE A 541 -6.47 30.25 1.79
N LEU A 542 -5.26 29.70 1.82
CA LEU A 542 -4.77 28.82 0.75
C LEU A 542 -5.64 27.57 0.58
N HIS A 543 -6.02 26.92 1.68
CA HIS A 543 -6.91 25.76 1.64
C HIS A 543 -8.28 26.11 1.02
N THR A 544 -8.82 27.30 1.34
CA THR A 544 -10.06 27.78 0.74
C THR A 544 -9.90 28.05 -0.76
N LEU A 545 -8.74 28.57 -1.18
CA LEU A 545 -8.40 28.75 -2.58
C LEU A 545 -8.45 27.41 -3.33
N TYR A 546 -7.75 26.39 -2.85
CA TYR A 546 -7.71 25.07 -3.50
C TYR A 546 -9.08 24.41 -3.62
N ASN A 547 -9.98 24.61 -2.65
CA ASN A 547 -11.31 24.02 -2.67
C ASN A 547 -12.33 24.75 -3.56
N ARG A 548 -12.04 25.97 -4.01
CA ARG A 548 -13.01 26.81 -4.74
C ARG A 548 -12.52 27.32 -6.09
N ALA A 549 -11.20 27.40 -6.27
CA ALA A 549 -10.61 27.92 -7.48
C ALA A 549 -10.94 27.01 -8.68
N PRO A 550 -11.09 27.60 -9.87
CA PRO A 550 -11.02 26.86 -11.11
C PRO A 550 -9.73 26.04 -11.22
N LEU A 551 -9.79 25.01 -12.06
CA LEU A 551 -8.78 24.00 -12.28
C LEU A 551 -8.08 24.22 -13.64
N SER A 552 -6.78 23.94 -13.65
CA SER A 552 -6.09 23.52 -14.87
C SER A 552 -6.13 21.99 -14.93
N MET A 553 -6.44 21.44 -16.09
CA MET A 553 -6.56 20.00 -16.32
C MET A 553 -5.46 19.49 -17.26
N GLN A 554 -4.87 18.35 -16.90
CA GLN A 554 -4.12 17.47 -17.77
C GLN A 554 -5.01 16.31 -18.16
N CYS A 555 -5.69 16.46 -19.30
CA CYS A 555 -6.42 15.41 -19.98
C CYS A 555 -5.58 14.92 -21.15
N ASN A 556 -4.67 13.97 -20.90
CA ASN A 556 -3.66 13.56 -21.88
C ASN A 556 -3.88 12.12 -22.36
N GLN A 557 -3.55 11.93 -23.63
CA GLN A 557 -3.45 10.65 -24.28
C GLN A 557 -2.15 9.94 -23.89
N SER A 558 -2.06 8.63 -24.15
CA SER A 558 -0.83 7.83 -24.04
C SER A 558 0.34 8.34 -24.88
N SER A 559 0.08 9.17 -25.91
CA SER A 559 1.12 9.84 -26.68
C SER A 559 1.77 11.02 -25.94
N GLY A 560 1.23 11.43 -24.79
CA GLY A 560 1.56 12.68 -24.10
C GLY A 560 0.82 13.90 -24.63
N GLU A 561 0.10 13.78 -25.76
CA GLU A 561 -0.70 14.88 -26.31
C GLU A 561 -2.01 15.07 -25.53
N ARG A 562 -2.46 16.31 -25.40
CA ARG A 562 -3.75 16.63 -24.80
C ARG A 562 -4.90 16.25 -25.72
N PHE A 563 -6.01 15.81 -25.15
CA PHE A 563 -7.27 15.73 -25.90
C PHE A 563 -7.71 17.13 -26.36
N PRO A 564 -8.40 17.27 -27.51
CA PRO A 564 -8.93 18.56 -27.93
C PRO A 564 -9.93 19.14 -26.92
N GLY A 565 -9.75 20.40 -26.52
CA GLY A 565 -10.62 21.07 -25.55
C GLY A 565 -9.96 22.23 -24.83
N PHE A 566 -10.77 23.01 -24.10
CA PHE A 566 -10.27 24.05 -23.20
C PHE A 566 -10.12 23.46 -21.79
N TRP A 567 -8.86 23.32 -21.36
CA TRP A 567 -8.50 22.63 -20.11
C TRP A 567 -8.02 23.56 -19.00
N ASN A 568 -8.31 24.86 -19.08
CA ASN A 568 -7.99 25.83 -18.03
C ASN A 568 -9.28 26.57 -17.61
N GLY A 569 -9.33 27.04 -16.37
CA GLY A 569 -10.53 27.70 -15.84
C GLY A 569 -11.73 26.77 -15.65
N ILE A 570 -11.53 25.45 -15.57
CA ILE A 570 -12.62 24.47 -15.39
C ILE A 570 -13.10 24.53 -13.93
N PRO A 571 -14.42 24.64 -13.65
CA PRO A 571 -14.90 24.62 -12.27
C PRO A 571 -14.65 23.26 -11.62
N PRO A 572 -14.38 23.19 -10.29
CA PRO A 572 -14.35 21.93 -9.56
C PRO A 572 -15.64 21.13 -9.75
N THR A 573 -15.53 19.80 -9.76
CA THR A 573 -16.68 18.91 -9.95
C THR A 573 -17.73 19.16 -8.85
N PRO A 574 -18.97 19.56 -9.20
CA PRO A 574 -20.00 19.80 -8.20
C PRO A 574 -20.54 18.48 -7.65
N ILE A 575 -20.86 18.47 -6.35
CA ILE A 575 -21.51 17.37 -5.66
C ILE A 575 -22.75 17.92 -4.98
N TYR A 576 -23.92 17.58 -5.55
CA TYR A 576 -25.23 18.00 -5.04
C TYR A 576 -25.79 16.98 -4.06
N GLU A 577 -25.52 15.69 -4.32
CA GLU A 577 -25.93 14.57 -3.47
C GLU A 577 -24.67 13.84 -2.98
N PRO A 578 -24.11 14.21 -1.83
CA PRO A 578 -22.94 13.54 -1.27
C PRO A 578 -23.29 12.11 -0.82
N LEU A 579 -22.31 11.23 -0.85
CA LEU A 579 -22.48 9.85 -0.38
C LEU A 579 -22.74 9.89 1.13
N LYS A 580 -23.75 9.17 1.59
CA LYS A 580 -24.03 9.08 3.03
C LYS A 580 -22.87 8.34 3.72
N PRO A 581 -22.45 8.79 4.92
CA PRO A 581 -21.52 8.02 5.73
C PRO A 581 -22.04 6.58 5.91
N LYS A 582 -21.14 5.60 5.84
CA LYS A 582 -21.48 4.21 6.11
C LYS A 582 -21.95 4.11 7.56
N GLU A 583 -23.19 3.67 7.77
CA GLU A 583 -23.70 3.42 9.12
C GLU A 583 -22.93 2.24 9.74
N ARG A 584 -22.47 2.40 10.99
CA ARG A 584 -21.90 1.30 11.75
C ARG A 584 -23.01 0.31 12.07
N ASN A 585 -22.77 -0.98 11.86
CA ASN A 585 -23.73 -2.04 12.20
C ASN A 585 -23.67 -2.37 13.70
N CYS A 586 -23.85 -1.33 14.50
CA CYS A 586 -23.90 -1.43 15.94
C CYS A 586 -25.37 -1.50 16.33
N ASN A 587 -25.82 -2.69 16.76
CA ASN A 587 -27.07 -2.74 17.50
C ASN A 587 -26.94 -1.71 18.62
N SER A 588 -27.94 -0.82 18.76
CA SER A 588 -27.99 0.17 19.82
C SER A 588 -28.05 -0.56 21.16
N VAL A 589 -26.90 -0.98 21.69
CA VAL A 589 -26.76 -1.43 23.07
C VAL A 589 -26.70 -0.12 23.86
N LEU A 590 -27.90 0.36 24.19
CA LEU A 590 -28.14 1.41 25.17
C LEU A 590 -27.85 0.90 26.57
#